data_AF-A0A327YWH5-F1
#
_entry.id   AF-A0A327YWH5-F1
#
_cell.length_a   1.000
_cell.length_b   1.000
_cell.length_c   1.000
_cell.angle_alpha   90.00
_cell.angle_beta   90.00
_cell.angle_gamma   90.00
#
_symmetry.space_group_name_H-M   'P 1'
#
loop_
_entity.id
_entity.type
_entity.pdbx_description
1 polymer ?
#
loop_
_entity_poly.entity_id
_entity_poly.type
_entity_poly.pdbx_seq_one_letter_code
_entity_poly.pdbx_strand_id
1 'polypeptide(L)'
;MIDHVGYLSNALKPWIARRGRLDRFVLRRDPRDISRIWVLDPDGGTYLKVPYRTVSHPPISVWEQKAAVARLPEQGRAEVDETALFRMVEQMRAITDTATRTKRRARRDAARLTATPAPKPPVRLGATAG
;
A
#
# COMPACT_ATOMS: atom_id res chain seq x y z
N MET A 1 7.29 -12.90 -15.23
CA MET A 1 6.65 -11.64 -14.76
C MET A 1 5.21 -11.96 -14.43
N ILE A 2 4.67 -11.43 -13.34
CA ILE A 2 3.26 -11.61 -12.94
C ILE A 2 2.71 -10.21 -12.71
N ASP A 3 1.66 -9.83 -13.44
CA ASP A 3 1.00 -8.51 -13.33
C ASP A 3 2.00 -7.32 -13.34
N HIS A 4 2.96 -7.31 -14.27
CA HIS A 4 4.03 -6.29 -14.39
C HIS A 4 5.06 -6.26 -13.24
N VAL A 5 5.07 -7.28 -12.37
CA VAL A 5 6.04 -7.38 -11.26
C VAL A 5 6.94 -8.61 -11.45
N GLY A 6 8.23 -8.43 -11.15
CA GLY A 6 9.24 -9.47 -11.21
C GLY A 6 9.41 -10.19 -9.87
N TYR A 7 9.51 -11.51 -9.90
CA TYR A 7 9.78 -12.34 -8.72
C TYR A 7 10.99 -13.22 -8.99
N LEU A 8 11.92 -13.29 -8.03
CA LEU A 8 13.11 -14.12 -8.15
C LEU A 8 13.59 -14.58 -6.78
N SER A 9 13.95 -15.86 -6.69
CA SER A 9 14.62 -16.45 -5.54
C SER A 9 15.69 -17.41 -6.03
N ASN A 10 16.82 -17.48 -5.35
CA ASN A 10 17.89 -18.43 -5.68
C ASN A 10 17.40 -19.89 -5.62
N ALA A 11 16.41 -20.18 -4.78
CA ALA A 11 15.85 -21.52 -4.65
C ALA A 11 15.01 -21.95 -5.88
N LEU A 12 14.66 -21.02 -6.78
CA LEU A 12 14.03 -21.35 -8.06
C LEU A 12 15.04 -21.81 -9.14
N LYS A 13 16.35 -21.60 -8.95
CA LYS A 13 17.37 -21.92 -9.96
C LYS A 13 17.30 -23.38 -10.47
N PRO A 14 17.15 -24.41 -9.61
CA PRO A 14 17.04 -25.80 -10.07
C PRO A 14 15.78 -26.05 -10.90
N TRP A 15 14.67 -25.37 -10.59
CA TRP A 15 13.41 -25.50 -11.32
C TRP A 15 13.45 -24.77 -12.66
N ILE A 16 14.11 -23.61 -12.73
CA ILE A 16 14.33 -22.89 -13.99
C ILE A 16 15.15 -23.74 -14.96
N ALA A 17 16.20 -24.41 -14.47
CA ALA A 17 17.03 -25.31 -15.27
C ALA A 17 16.26 -26.53 -15.81
N ARG A 18 15.20 -26.96 -15.10
CA ARG A 18 14.34 -28.09 -15.47
C ARG A 18 13.01 -27.66 -16.09
N ARG A 19 12.82 -26.38 -16.40
CA ARG A 19 11.52 -25.81 -16.82
C ARG A 19 10.91 -26.49 -18.04
N GLY A 20 11.72 -27.04 -18.94
CA GLY A 20 11.23 -27.79 -20.11
C GLY A 20 10.65 -29.19 -19.79
N ARG A 21 10.81 -29.66 -18.54
CA ARG A 21 10.34 -30.96 -18.06
C ARG A 21 9.33 -30.84 -16.91
N LEU A 22 9.05 -29.62 -16.46
CA LEU A 22 8.18 -29.33 -15.34
C LEU A 22 6.82 -28.85 -15.86
N ASP A 23 5.76 -29.41 -15.30
CA ASP A 23 4.38 -28.98 -15.57
C ASP A 23 4.10 -27.56 -15.03
N ARG A 24 2.86 -27.10 -15.20
CA ARG A 24 2.41 -25.78 -14.73
C ARG A 24 2.60 -25.64 -13.22
N PHE A 25 3.28 -24.57 -12.80
CA PHE A 25 3.44 -24.22 -11.38
C PHE A 25 2.15 -23.63 -10.79
N VAL A 26 1.84 -24.01 -9.55
CA VAL A 26 0.76 -23.37 -8.76
C VAL A 26 1.34 -22.21 -7.97
N LEU A 27 0.77 -21.03 -8.16
CA LEU A 27 1.19 -19.79 -7.52
C LEU A 27 0.11 -19.31 -6.56
N ARG A 28 0.51 -18.94 -5.34
CA ARG A 28 -0.35 -18.25 -4.36
C ARG A 28 0.25 -16.90 -4.01
N ARG A 29 -0.60 -15.90 -3.73
CA ARG A 29 -0.19 -14.58 -3.26
C ARG A 29 -1.19 -14.05 -2.23
N ASP A 30 -0.72 -13.20 -1.32
CA ASP A 30 -1.61 -12.45 -0.43
C ASP A 30 -2.12 -11.21 -1.20
N PRO A 31 -3.45 -10.99 -1.31
CA PRO A 31 -3.98 -9.81 -1.97
C PRO A 31 -3.61 -8.48 -1.27
N ARG A 32 -3.27 -8.51 0.02
CA ARG A 32 -2.87 -7.33 0.82
C ARG A 32 -1.39 -7.01 0.68
N ASP A 33 -0.56 -8.01 0.40
CA ASP A 33 0.89 -7.87 0.24
C ASP A 33 1.39 -8.78 -0.89
N ILE A 34 1.62 -8.19 -2.06
CA ILE A 34 2.16 -8.90 -3.22
C ILE A 34 3.69 -8.96 -3.24
N SER A 35 4.38 -8.53 -2.18
CA SER A 35 5.86 -8.57 -2.07
C SER A 35 6.45 -9.96 -2.12
N ARG A 36 5.64 -10.97 -1.78
CA ARG A 36 6.01 -12.37 -1.95
C ARG A 36 4.89 -13.15 -2.61
N ILE A 37 5.31 -14.15 -3.37
CA ILE A 37 4.47 -15.24 -3.84
C ILE A 37 4.93 -16.55 -3.21
N TRP A 38 4.05 -17.54 -3.23
CA TRP A 38 4.34 -18.91 -2.83
C TRP A 38 4.16 -19.80 -4.03
N VAL A 39 5.23 -20.47 -4.42
CA VAL A 39 5.24 -21.41 -5.54
C VAL A 39 5.18 -22.81 -4.96
N LEU A 40 4.19 -23.60 -5.36
CA LEU A 40 4.12 -25.01 -4.97
C LEU A 40 5.23 -25.79 -5.67
N ASP A 41 6.00 -26.54 -4.89
CA ASP A 41 7.01 -27.47 -5.37
C ASP A 41 6.33 -28.60 -6.18
N PRO A 42 6.70 -28.78 -7.45
CA PRO A 42 6.16 -29.86 -8.29
C PRO A 42 6.51 -31.25 -7.78
N ASP A 43 7.64 -31.42 -7.08
CA ASP A 43 8.15 -32.73 -6.64
C ASP A 43 7.85 -33.01 -5.15
N GLY A 44 7.81 -31.96 -4.32
CA GLY A 44 7.81 -32.07 -2.85
C GLY A 44 6.58 -31.52 -2.13
N GLY A 45 5.56 -31.02 -2.85
CA GLY A 45 4.31 -30.52 -2.26
C GLY A 45 4.44 -29.35 -1.28
N THR A 46 5.63 -28.75 -1.17
CA THR A 46 5.94 -27.67 -0.23
C THR A 46 5.85 -26.31 -0.92
N TYR A 47 5.43 -25.29 -0.19
CA TYR A 47 5.38 -23.93 -0.74
C TYR A 47 6.70 -23.20 -0.55
N LEU A 48 7.26 -22.74 -1.67
CA LEU A 48 8.47 -21.94 -1.69
C LEU A 48 8.14 -20.45 -1.76
N LYS A 49 8.64 -19.68 -0.79
CA LYS A 49 8.46 -18.23 -0.74
C LYS A 49 9.42 -17.53 -1.70
N VAL A 50 8.88 -16.75 -2.61
CA VAL A 50 9.65 -16.00 -3.62
C VAL A 50 9.35 -14.51 -3.46
N PRO A 51 10.33 -13.69 -3.05
CA PRO A 51 10.15 -12.24 -2.96
C PRO A 51 10.21 -11.60 -4.36
N TYR A 52 9.97 -10.29 -4.40
CA TYR A 52 10.30 -9.48 -5.56
C TYR A 52 11.74 -9.72 -6.03
N ARG A 53 11.93 -9.58 -7.33
CA ARG A 53 13.27 -9.54 -7.92
C ARG A 53 14.08 -8.39 -7.35
N THR A 54 13.45 -7.24 -7.16
CA THR A 54 14.07 -6.03 -6.61
C THR A 54 13.60 -5.82 -5.17
N VAL A 55 14.49 -6.07 -4.21
CA VAL A 55 14.17 -6.06 -2.77
C VAL A 55 13.89 -4.65 -2.24
N SER A 56 14.33 -3.60 -2.94
CA SER A 56 14.08 -2.20 -2.56
C SER A 56 12.63 -1.74 -2.83
N HIS A 57 11.84 -2.47 -3.61
CA HIS A 57 10.46 -2.09 -3.87
C HIS A 57 9.60 -2.24 -2.61
N PRO A 58 8.72 -1.26 -2.31
CA PRO A 58 7.85 -1.35 -1.15
C PRO A 58 6.79 -2.45 -1.32
N PRO A 59 6.30 -3.03 -0.21
CA PRO A 59 5.14 -3.90 -0.27
C PRO A 59 3.91 -3.09 -0.68
N ILE A 60 3.18 -3.63 -1.67
CA ILE A 60 1.94 -3.06 -2.18
C ILE A 60 0.87 -4.14 -2.22
N SER A 61 -0.40 -3.73 -2.21
CA SER A 61 -1.54 -4.63 -2.38
C SER A 61 -1.88 -4.83 -3.85
N VAL A 62 -2.66 -5.88 -4.15
CA VAL A 62 -3.22 -6.10 -5.50
C VAL A 62 -4.06 -4.92 -5.96
N TRP A 63 -4.76 -4.26 -5.04
CA TRP A 63 -5.60 -3.11 -5.35
C TRP A 63 -4.79 -1.89 -5.76
N GLU A 64 -3.68 -1.62 -5.06
CA GLU A 64 -2.76 -0.53 -5.41
C GLU A 64 -2.08 -0.79 -6.75
N GLN A 65 -1.66 -2.03 -7.00
CA GLN A 65 -1.12 -2.44 -8.29
C GLN A 65 -2.12 -2.19 -9.42
N LYS A 66 -3.36 -2.67 -9.28
CA LYS A 66 -4.43 -2.46 -10.28
C LYS A 66 -4.73 -0.98 -10.51
N ALA A 67 -4.82 -0.20 -9.44
CA ALA A 67 -5.10 1.22 -9.55
C ALA A 67 -3.95 2.01 -10.21
N ALA A 68 -2.70 1.62 -9.93
CA ALA A 68 -1.53 2.19 -10.60
C ALA A 68 -1.53 1.85 -12.10
N VAL A 69 -1.77 0.59 -12.46
CA VAL A 69 -1.86 0.15 -13.87
C VAL A 69 -2.98 0.90 -14.59
N ALA A 70 -4.13 1.13 -13.95
CA ALA A 70 -5.23 1.88 -14.55
C ALA A 70 -4.90 3.36 -14.78
N ARG A 71 -4.05 3.97 -13.94
CA ARG A 71 -3.68 5.39 -14.03
C ARG A 71 -2.49 5.69 -14.94
N LEU A 72 -1.64 4.72 -15.22
CA LEU A 72 -0.45 4.93 -16.06
C LEU A 72 -0.79 5.34 -17.51
N PRO A 73 -1.82 4.79 -18.17
CA PRO A 73 -2.26 5.24 -19.50
C PRO A 73 -2.75 6.70 -19.52
N GLU A 74 -3.40 7.17 -18.45
CA GLU A 74 -3.89 8.56 -18.33
C GLU A 74 -2.74 9.58 -18.35
N GLN A 75 -1.52 9.16 -18.01
CA GLN A 75 -0.32 10.01 -18.04
C GLN A 75 0.46 9.92 -19.36
N GLY A 76 -0.10 9.30 -20.39
CA GLY A 76 0.53 9.17 -21.71
C GLY A 76 1.68 8.17 -21.75
N ARG A 77 1.79 7.26 -20.76
CA ARG A 77 2.77 6.18 -20.79
C ARG A 77 2.21 4.97 -21.50
N ALA A 78 2.77 4.66 -22.67
CA ALA A 78 2.39 3.49 -23.46
C ALA A 78 2.92 2.17 -22.85
N GLU A 79 4.00 2.22 -22.07
CA GLU A 79 4.62 1.04 -21.46
C GLU A 79 4.52 1.09 -19.94
N VAL A 80 3.88 0.07 -19.36
CA VAL A 80 3.80 -0.15 -17.92
C VAL A 80 5.00 -0.98 -17.51
N ASP A 81 6.07 -0.32 -17.07
CA ASP A 81 7.24 -0.97 -16.48
C ASP A 81 7.11 -1.08 -14.95
N GLU A 82 7.91 -1.96 -14.36
CA GLU A 82 7.91 -2.23 -12.92
C GLU A 82 8.19 -0.95 -12.12
N THR A 83 9.12 -0.12 -12.60
CA THR A 83 9.50 1.15 -11.96
C THR A 83 8.37 2.18 -11.97
N ALA A 84 7.69 2.39 -13.10
CA ALA A 84 6.56 3.32 -13.18
C ALA A 84 5.40 2.87 -12.30
N LEU A 85 5.16 1.57 -12.21
CA LEU A 85 4.12 1.01 -11.34
C LEU A 85 4.37 1.37 -9.88
N PHE A 86 5.57 1.11 -9.34
CA PHE A 86 5.87 1.44 -7.95
C PHE A 86 5.87 2.96 -7.70
N ARG A 87 6.41 3.75 -8.63
CA ARG A 87 6.37 5.21 -8.54
C ARG A 87 4.94 5.75 -8.51
N MET A 88 4.05 5.20 -9.33
CA MET A 88 2.64 5.57 -9.35
C MET A 88 1.96 5.25 -8.01
N VAL A 89 2.22 4.06 -7.44
CA VAL A 89 1.69 3.71 -6.11
C VAL A 89 2.16 4.70 -5.04
N GLU A 90 3.45 5.07 -5.04
CA GLU A 90 3.96 6.07 -4.10
C GLU A 90 3.29 7.44 -4.26
N GLN A 91 3.09 7.90 -5.49
CA GLN A 91 2.36 9.14 -5.77
C GLN A 91 0.92 9.08 -5.23
N MET A 92 0.22 7.96 -5.44
CA MET A 92 -1.13 7.76 -4.92
C MET A 92 -1.19 7.78 -3.39
N ARG A 93 -0.22 7.14 -2.73
CA ARG A 93 -0.09 7.16 -1.26
C ARG A 93 0.15 8.58 -0.76
N ALA A 94 1.05 9.33 -1.40
CA ALA A 94 1.33 10.72 -1.04
C ALA A 94 0.09 11.64 -1.15
N ILE A 95 -0.71 11.47 -2.21
CA ILE A 95 -1.98 12.21 -2.38
C ILE A 95 -2.98 11.85 -1.28
N THR A 96 -3.07 10.56 -0.91
CA THR A 96 -3.97 10.09 0.14
C THR A 96 -3.56 10.60 1.53
N ASP A 97 -2.27 10.59 1.83
CA ASP A 97 -1.72 11.08 3.10
C ASP A 97 -1.91 12.59 3.26
N THR A 98 -1.65 13.36 2.19
CA THR A 98 -1.86 14.81 2.20
C THR A 98 -3.33 15.16 2.40
N ALA A 99 -4.25 14.48 1.69
CA ALA A 99 -5.69 14.64 1.87
C ALA A 99 -6.17 14.25 3.28
N THR A 100 -5.60 13.20 3.87
CA THR A 100 -5.95 12.78 5.24
C THR A 100 -5.46 13.81 6.25
N ARG A 101 -4.26 14.35 6.07
CA ARG A 101 -3.69 15.40 6.94
C ARG A 101 -4.49 16.69 6.87
N THR A 102 -4.92 17.12 5.69
CA THR A 102 -5.75 18.32 5.52
C THR A 102 -7.15 18.12 6.11
N LYS A 103 -7.80 16.97 5.91
CA LYS A 103 -9.07 16.62 6.56
C LYS A 103 -8.96 16.61 8.09
N ARG A 104 -7.90 16.02 8.65
CA ARG A 104 -7.65 16.04 10.10
C ARG A 104 -7.44 17.46 10.62
N ARG A 105 -6.73 18.32 9.87
CA ARG A 105 -6.54 19.73 10.22
C ARG A 105 -7.86 20.50 10.19
N ALA A 106 -8.64 20.37 9.12
CA ALA A 106 -9.95 21.01 8.99
C ALA A 106 -10.92 20.60 10.11
N ARG A 107 -10.94 19.31 10.50
CA ARG A 107 -11.75 18.84 11.63
C ARG A 107 -11.32 19.47 12.96
N ARG A 108 -10.01 19.62 13.20
CA ARG A 108 -9.51 20.28 14.42
C ARG A 108 -9.83 21.77 14.44
N ASP A 109 -9.68 22.45 13.31
CA ASP A 109 -9.98 23.89 13.21
C ASP A 109 -11.48 24.15 13.41
N ALA A 110 -12.35 23.30 12.83
CA ALA A 110 -13.79 23.34 13.07
C ALA A 110 -14.16 23.11 14.55
N ALA A 111 -13.53 22.13 15.21
CA ALA A 111 -13.74 21.88 16.63
C ALA A 111 -13.29 23.04 17.54
N ARG A 112 -12.26 23.81 17.14
CA ARG A 112 -11.81 25.01 17.88
C ARG A 112 -12.77 26.17 17.74
N LEU A 113 -13.35 26.38 16.56
CA LEU A 113 -14.36 27.41 16.32
C LEU A 113 -15.64 27.17 17.14
N THR A 114 -16.01 25.91 17.38
CA THR A 114 -17.17 25.55 18.21
C THR A 114 -16.88 25.56 19.72
N ALA A 115 -15.61 25.61 20.12
CA ALA A 115 -15.19 25.49 21.52
C ALA A 115 -14.91 26.84 22.21
N THR A 116 -15.52 27.94 21.76
CA THR A 116 -15.47 29.20 22.52
C THR A 116 -16.19 28.99 23.85
N PRO A 117 -15.51 29.05 25.01
CA PRO A 117 -16.18 28.86 26.28
C PRO A 117 -17.07 30.07 26.55
N ALA A 118 -18.33 29.81 26.92
CA ALA A 118 -19.28 30.85 27.29
C ALA A 118 -18.72 31.74 28.42
N PRO A 119 -18.95 33.07 28.38
CA PRO A 119 -18.44 33.97 29.41
C PRO A 119 -18.99 33.56 30.77
N LYS A 120 -18.09 33.36 31.74
CA LYS A 120 -18.44 32.98 33.11
C LYS A 120 -19.34 34.07 33.72
N PRO A 121 -20.48 33.71 34.34
CA PRO A 121 -21.37 34.71 34.92
C PRO A 121 -20.65 35.46 36.06
N PRO A 122 -20.90 36.78 36.21
CA PRO A 122 -20.22 37.57 37.22
C PRO A 122 -20.60 37.08 38.62
N VAL A 123 -19.56 36.78 39.42
CA VAL A 123 -19.69 36.38 40.82
C VAL A 123 -20.27 37.57 41.59
N ARG A 124 -21.49 37.41 42.12
CA ARG A 124 -22.08 38.38 43.05
C ARG A 124 -21.34 38.28 44.39
N LEU A 125 -20.55 39.30 44.74
CA LEU A 125 -20.10 39.50 46.11
C LEU A 125 -21.33 39.83 46.97
N GLY A 126 -21.76 38.85 47.77
CA GLY A 126 -22.70 39.09 48.86
C GLY A 126 -21.99 39.84 49.99
N ALA A 127 -22.33 41.11 50.13
CA ALA A 127 -22.15 41.87 51.36
C ALA A 127 -23.35 41.62 52.28
N THR A 128 -23.10 41.42 53.58
CA THR A 128 -23.88 41.80 54.79
C THR A 128 -23.42 40.88 55.95
N ALA A 129 -22.73 41.38 56.97
CA ALA A 129 -23.22 42.20 58.09
C ALA A 129 -24.08 41.39 59.09
N GLY A 130 -23.69 41.40 60.37
CA GLY A 130 -24.44 40.84 61.50
C GLY A 130 -23.54 40.23 62.56
#